data_AF-A0A1V5MWY1-F1
#
_entry.id   AF-A0A1V5MWY1-F1
#
_cell.length_a   1.000
_cell.length_b   1.000
_cell.length_c   1.000
_cell.angle_alpha   90.00
_cell.angle_beta   90.00
_cell.angle_gamma   90.00
#
_symmetry.space_group_name_H-M   'P 1'
#
loop_
_entity.id
_entity.type
_entity.pdbx_description
1 polymer ?
#
loop_
_entity_poly.entity_id
_entity_poly.type
_entity_poly.pdbx_seq_one_letter_code
_entity_poly.pdbx_strand_id
1 'polypeptide(L)' 'MLRGSVMSSPDIRAGIALLIAAMSAKGNSLIHGIEQIDRGYEHIDERLNRLGAKITRQTL' A
#
# COMPACT_ATOMS: atom_id res chain seq x y z
N MET A 1 -5.00 1.75 18.86
CA MET A 1 -3.97 2.58 18.20
C MET A 1 -3.29 1.69 17.17
N LEU A 2 -3.44 1.96 15.87
CA LEU A 2 -2.88 1.09 14.83
C LEU A 2 -1.42 1.52 14.59
N ARG A 3 -0.47 0.77 15.15
CA ARG A 3 0.96 0.94 14.89
C ARG A 3 1.29 0.28 13.55
N GLY A 4 2.05 0.97 12.71
CA GLY A 4 2.57 0.40 11.47
C GLY A 4 3.27 -0.92 11.76
N SER A 5 2.79 -1.99 11.13
CA SER A 5 3.31 -3.34 11.28
C SER A 5 3.63 -3.87 9.89
N VAL A 6 4.83 -4.44 9.75
CA VAL A 6 5.33 -5.09 8.54
C VAL A 6 4.42 -6.28 8.25
N MET A 7 3.49 -6.10 7.31
CA MET A 7 2.56 -7.14 6.89
C MET A 7 2.85 -7.52 5.44
N SER A 8 3.06 -8.82 5.20
CA SER A 8 3.16 -9.39 3.86
C SER A 8 1.78 -9.88 3.46
N SER A 9 1.19 -9.28 2.42
CA SER A 9 -0.15 -9.66 1.94
C SER A 9 -0.02 -10.71 0.83
N PRO A 10 -0.54 -11.93 1.01
CA PRO A 10 -0.46 -12.97 -0.02
C PRO A 10 -1.49 -12.77 -1.16
N ASP A 11 -2.42 -11.82 -1.05
CA ASP A 11 -3.59 -11.70 -1.94
C ASP A 11 -3.82 -10.27 -2.46
N ILE A 12 -4.07 -10.17 -3.78
CA ILE A 12 -4.33 -8.92 -4.52
C ILE A 12 -5.39 -8.04 -3.84
N ARG A 13 -6.47 -8.66 -3.35
CA ARG A 13 -7.59 -7.96 -2.68
C ARG A 13 -7.23 -7.47 -1.29
N ALA A 14 -6.47 -8.26 -0.54
CA ALA A 14 -6.05 -7.88 0.81
C ALA A 14 -5.03 -6.74 0.76
N GLY A 15 -4.19 -6.68 -0.28
CA GLY A 15 -3.24 -5.61 -0.49
C GLY A 15 -3.89 -4.23 -0.68
N ILE A 16 -4.95 -4.11 -1.49
CA ILE A 16 -5.69 -2.83 -1.66
C ILE A 16 -6.34 -2.40 -0.35
N ALA A 17 -6.95 -3.33 0.40
CA ALA A 17 -7.56 -3.02 1.69
C ALA A 17 -6.51 -2.50 2.69
N LEU A 18 -5.32 -3.11 2.69
CA LEU A 18 -4.19 -2.69 3.52
C LEU A 18 -3.67 -1.30 3.10
N LEU A 19 -3.61 -1.01 1.80
CA LEU A 19 -3.21 0.29 1.28
C LEU A 19 -4.15 1.42 1.73
N ILE A 20 -5.46 1.19 1.64
CA ILE A 20 -6.48 2.15 2.10
C ILE A 20 -6.41 2.32 3.63
N ALA A 21 -6.23 1.24 4.37
CA ALA A 21 -6.06 1.28 5.81
C ALA A 21 -4.79 2.05 6.21
N ALA A 22 -3.68 1.84 5.50
CA ALA A 22 -2.41 2.55 5.68
C ALA A 22 -2.53 4.04 5.38
N MET A 23 -3.30 4.42 4.35
CA MET A 23 -3.61 5.83 4.06
C MET A 23 -4.47 6.48 5.14
N SER A 24 -5.31 5.71 5.82
CA SER A 24 -6.15 6.20 6.93
C SER A 24 -5.41 6.22 8.28
N ALA A 25 -4.27 5.53 8.39
CA ALA A 25 -3.48 5.49 9.60
C ALA A 25 -2.71 6.81 9.80
N LYS A 26 -2.60 7.27 11.06
CA LYS A 26 -1.74 8.40 11.40
C LYS A 26 -0.28 7.95 11.45
N GLY A 27 0.57 8.59 10.64
CA GLY A 27 2.01 8.34 10.59
C GLY A 27 2.43 7.66 9.29
N ASN A 28 3.61 7.03 9.30
CA ASN A 28 4.15 6.36 8.12
C ASN A 28 3.84 4.86 8.20
N SER A 29 3.29 4.32 7.12
CA SER A 29 2.99 2.90 6.98
C SER A 29 3.90 2.29 5.91
N LEU A 30 4.45 1.11 6.18
CA LEU A 30 5.28 0.34 5.26
C LEU A 30 4.54 -0.95 4.90
N ILE A 31 4.29 -1.16 3.61
CA ILE A 31 3.61 -2.36 3.10
C ILE A 31 4.60 -3.13 2.22
N HIS A 32 4.71 -4.44 2.47
CA HIS A 32 5.54 -5.35 1.66
C HIS A 32 4.65 -6.22 0.76
N GLY A 33 5.19 -6.66 -0.38
CA GLY A 33 4.47 -7.52 -1.32
C GLY A 33 3.55 -6.78 -2.29
N ILE A 34 3.91 -5.56 -2.69
CA ILE A 34 3.13 -4.77 -3.67
C ILE A 34 3.02 -5.47 -5.04
N GLU A 35 3.98 -6.34 -5.40
CA GLU A 35 3.98 -7.08 -6.68
C GLU A 35 2.68 -7.86 -6.92
N GLN A 36 2.06 -8.41 -5.87
CA GLN A 36 0.78 -9.11 -6.02
C GLN A 36 -0.36 -8.14 -6.36
N ILE A 37 -0.33 -6.93 -5.80
CA ILE A 37 -1.30 -5.87 -6.10
C ILE A 37 -1.11 -5.39 -7.53
N ASP A 38 0.14 -5.18 -7.98
CA ASP A 38 0.46 -4.72 -9.32
C ASP A 38 -0.09 -5.65 -10.42
N ARG A 39 -0.12 -6.96 -10.17
CA ARG A 39 -0.72 -7.93 -11.10
C ARG A 39 -2.22 -7.71 -11.36
N GLY A 40 -2.95 -7.10 -10.43
CA GLY A 40 -4.38 -6.80 -10.58
C GLY A 40 -4.71 -5.31 -10.69
N TYR A 41 -3.78 -4.45 -10.29
CA TYR A 41 -3.93 -3.00 -10.23
C TYR A 41 -2.60 -2.33 -10.59
N GLU A 42 -2.31 -2.33 -11.88
CA GLU A 42 -1.13 -1.67 -12.44
C GLU A 42 -1.09 -0.18 -12.04
N HIS A 43 0.08 0.29 -11.59
CA HIS A 43 0.34 1.68 -11.23
C HIS A 43 -0.66 2.29 -10.22
N ILE A 44 -1.16 1.49 -9.27
CA ILE A 44 -2.11 1.94 -8.24
C ILE A 44 -1.57 3.13 -7.42
N ASP A 45 -0.28 3.11 -7.11
CA ASP A 45 0.44 4.15 -6.39
C ASP A 45 0.49 5.47 -7.17
N GLU A 46 0.77 5.43 -8.47
CA GLU A 46 0.75 6.64 -9.30
C GLU A 46 -0.66 7.25 -9.37
N ARG A 47 -1.68 6.40 -9.53
CA ARG A 47 -3.08 6.82 -9.55
C ARG A 47 -3.49 7.46 -8.23
N LEU A 48 -3.12 6.86 -7.11
CA LEU A 48 -3.41 7.39 -5.78
C LEU A 48 -2.60 8.66 -5.48
N ASN A 49 -1.34 8.72 -5.91
CA ASN A 49 -0.52 9.93 -5.80
C ASN A 49 -1.13 11.10 -6.60
N ARG A 50 -1.68 10.83 -7.79
CA ARG A 50 -2.45 11.83 -8.56
C ARG A 50 -3.69 12.34 -7.83
N LEU A 51 -4.27 11.53 -6.94
CA LEU A 51 -5.39 11.93 -6.08
C LEU A 51 -4.94 12.63 -4.79
N GLY A 52 -3.63 12.81 -4.57
CA GLY A 52 -3.08 13.48 -3.41
C GLY A 52 -2.51 12.55 -2.33
N ALA A 53 -2.44 11.24 -2.59
CA ALA A 53 -1.68 10.33 -1.72
C ALA A 53 -0.18 10.65 -1.78
N LYS A 54 0.56 10.21 -0.75
CA LYS A 54 2.02 10.29 -0.69
C LYS A 54 2.60 8.89 -0.52
N ILE A 55 2.64 8.15 -1.61
CA ILE A 55 3.13 6.78 -1.69
C ILE A 55 4.48 6.79 -2.40
N THR A 56 5.48 6.17 -1.79
CA THR A 56 6.81 6.00 -2.37
C THR A 56 7.15 4.52 -2.42
N ARG A 57 7.51 4.01 -3.60
CA ARG A 57 8.06 2.66 -3.73
C ARG A 57 9.53 2.67 -3.36
N GLN A 58 9.93 1.79 -2.45
CA GLN A 58 11.34 1.50 -2.17
C GLN A 58 11.60 0.04 -2.55
N THR A 59 12.49 -0.16 -3.51
CA THR A 59 13.13 -1.45 -3.77
C THR A 59 14.40 -1.48 -2.94
N LEU A 60 14.48 -2.41 -1.99
CA LEU A 60 15.70 -2.68 -1.24
C LEU A 60 16.67 -3.50 -2.09
#